data_AF-A0A949GJN5-F1
#
_entry.id   AF-A0A949GJN5-F1
#
_cell.length_a   1.000
_cell.length_b   1.000
_cell.length_c   1.000
_cell.angle_alpha   90.00
_cell.angle_beta   90.00
_cell.angle_gamma   90.00
#
_symmetry.space_group_name_H-M   'P 1'
#
loop_
_entity.id
_entity.type
_entity.pdbx_description
1 polymer ?
#
loop_
_entity_poly.entity_id
_entity_poly.type
_entity_poly.pdbx_seq_one_letter_code
_entity_poly.pdbx_strand_id
1 'polypeptide(L)'
;MNQVVRGEIKNSISLTRDEKRRLWAMFGFIALLHVSGALLMWAATTGDYKLADGSTFGWGTAALAYTLGMRHAFDADHISAIDNTTRKLMADGQRPLGVGFFFSLGHSSVVAGLAIILNFGIVAVGAQLKDENSSLHHYTGLIGVTVSGLFLMLIAILNLIVMVSILKVFVKMRQGAYSEAELEKHLDSRGFFMRFFGPIAKRIDKSWKMYPLGLLFGLGFDTATEVGLLVLAGSSVIAGLPWWAIISLPLFFAGGMSLLDTIDGSFMNFAYGWAFSKPVRKVYYNIVITALSVGTAMFIGALELSQVISQQLELTGGYWDWANNINLNSAGYIIVATFAVVWIIALAVWRYGKIEDRWHDAAHAAQVARGEQTDHAAAGITLGEIRDGFKVD
;
A
#
# COMPACT_ATOMS: atom_id res chain seq x y z
N MET A 1 -19.92 -45.54 10.78
CA MET A 1 -19.28 -45.13 9.52
C MET A 1 -19.64 -43.67 9.31
N ASN A 2 -18.84 -42.75 9.88
CA ASN A 2 -19.18 -41.33 9.89
C ASN A 2 -18.78 -40.72 8.53
N GLN A 3 -19.74 -40.61 7.61
CA GLN A 3 -19.54 -39.84 6.39
C GLN A 3 -19.37 -38.37 6.77
N VAL A 4 -18.15 -37.84 6.56
CA VAL A 4 -17.83 -36.43 6.66
C VAL A 4 -18.62 -35.72 5.56
N VAL A 5 -19.73 -35.08 5.91
CA VAL A 5 -20.47 -34.20 5.00
C VAL A 5 -19.58 -32.99 4.69
N ARG A 6 -18.87 -33.05 3.56
CA ARG A 6 -18.12 -31.93 3.00
C ARG A 6 -19.10 -30.95 2.35
N GLY A 7 -19.81 -30.17 3.16
CA GLY A 7 -20.53 -29.01 2.65
C GLY A 7 -19.54 -27.92 2.19
N GLU A 8 -19.67 -27.43 0.97
CA GLU A 8 -18.91 -26.26 0.51
C GLU A 8 -19.29 -25.03 1.35
N ILE A 9 -18.36 -24.56 2.20
CA ILE A 9 -18.51 -23.32 2.96
C ILE A 9 -18.42 -22.14 1.98
N LYS A 10 -19.56 -21.67 1.47
CA LYS A 10 -19.64 -20.41 0.71
C LYS A 10 -19.66 -19.21 1.68
N ASN A 11 -18.49 -18.83 2.19
CA ASN A 11 -18.31 -17.53 2.86
C ASN A 11 -18.12 -16.45 1.79
N SER A 12 -19.20 -15.86 1.28
CA SER A 12 -19.09 -14.64 0.48
C SER A 12 -18.79 -13.47 1.40
N ILE A 13 -17.57 -12.93 1.33
CA ILE A 13 -17.20 -11.67 1.99
C ILE A 13 -17.99 -10.56 1.30
N SER A 14 -19.14 -10.22 1.85
CA SER A 14 -19.94 -9.11 1.35
C SER A 14 -19.48 -7.83 2.04
N LEU A 15 -19.08 -6.84 1.24
CA LEU A 15 -18.82 -5.49 1.74
C LEU A 15 -20.13 -4.91 2.29
N THR A 16 -20.03 -4.20 3.41
CA THR A 16 -21.15 -3.42 3.94
C THR A 16 -21.56 -2.33 2.95
N ARG A 17 -22.78 -1.82 3.06
CA ARG A 17 -23.26 -0.73 2.19
C ARG A 17 -22.35 0.50 2.27
N ASP A 18 -21.84 0.80 3.46
CA ASP A 18 -20.93 1.93 3.68
C ASP A 18 -19.55 1.69 3.06
N GLU A 19 -19.00 0.48 3.16
CA GLU A 19 -17.75 0.10 2.50
C GLU A 19 -17.86 0.20 0.98
N LYS A 20 -18.97 -0.29 0.41
CA LYS A 20 -19.26 -0.15 -1.02
C LYS A 20 -19.37 1.32 -1.41
N ARG A 21 -20.09 2.14 -0.63
CA ARG A 21 -20.24 3.58 -0.90
C ARG A 21 -18.88 4.29 -0.92
N ARG A 22 -17.99 3.96 0.02
CA ARG A 22 -16.64 4.53 0.07
C ARG A 22 -15.80 4.11 -1.12
N LEU A 23 -15.82 2.82 -1.50
CA LEU A 23 -15.13 2.35 -2.70
C LEU A 23 -15.65 3.04 -3.96
N TRP A 24 -16.96 3.10 -4.15
CA TRP A 24 -17.56 3.81 -5.28
C TRP A 24 -17.20 5.30 -5.29
N ALA A 25 -17.13 5.96 -4.13
CA ALA A 25 -16.70 7.35 -4.06
C ALA A 25 -15.23 7.52 -4.49
N MET A 26 -14.32 6.63 -4.05
CA MET A 26 -12.91 6.67 -4.42
C MET A 26 -12.70 6.39 -5.91
N PHE A 27 -13.27 5.29 -6.42
CA PHE A 27 -13.19 4.96 -7.86
C PHE A 27 -13.93 5.98 -8.73
N GLY A 28 -15.01 6.58 -8.22
CA GLY A 28 -15.69 7.70 -8.88
C GLY A 28 -14.81 8.95 -8.99
N PHE A 29 -14.06 9.27 -7.94
CA PHE A 29 -13.08 10.37 -7.97
C PHE A 29 -11.92 10.06 -8.93
N ILE A 30 -11.40 8.83 -8.92
CA ILE A 30 -10.37 8.40 -9.87
C ILE A 30 -10.90 8.52 -11.31
N ALA A 31 -12.12 8.07 -11.57
CA ALA A 31 -12.75 8.24 -12.88
C ALA A 31 -12.92 9.72 -13.26
N LEU A 32 -13.28 10.58 -12.31
CA LEU A 32 -13.34 12.03 -12.52
C LEU A 32 -11.99 12.62 -12.93
N LEU A 33 -10.88 12.20 -12.32
CA LEU A 33 -9.53 12.62 -12.73
C LEU A 33 -9.23 12.23 -14.18
N HIS A 34 -9.51 10.98 -14.55
CA HIS A 34 -9.29 10.48 -15.91
C HIS A 34 -10.16 11.20 -16.94
N VAL A 35 -11.45 11.36 -16.65
CA VAL A 35 -12.38 12.05 -17.56
C VAL A 35 -11.99 13.52 -17.71
N SER A 36 -11.66 14.20 -16.62
CA SER A 36 -11.23 15.61 -16.67
C SER A 36 -9.93 15.77 -17.46
N GLY A 37 -8.93 14.91 -17.19
CA GLY A 37 -7.68 14.88 -17.96
C GLY A 37 -7.90 14.59 -19.44
N ALA A 38 -8.77 13.63 -19.77
CA ALA A 38 -9.11 13.26 -21.13
C ALA A 38 -9.86 14.37 -21.88
N LEU A 39 -10.81 15.06 -21.24
CA LEU A 39 -11.52 16.19 -21.85
C LEU A 39 -10.58 17.37 -22.14
N LEU A 40 -9.70 17.70 -21.19
CA LEU A 40 -8.69 18.74 -21.38
C LEU A 40 -7.69 18.36 -22.47
N MET A 41 -7.23 17.12 -22.48
CA MET A 41 -6.30 16.63 -23.51
C MET A 41 -6.96 16.61 -24.89
N TRP A 42 -8.20 16.15 -24.98
CA TRP A 42 -8.96 16.16 -26.23
C TRP A 42 -9.09 17.59 -26.78
N ALA A 43 -9.50 18.54 -25.94
CA ALA A 43 -9.55 19.95 -26.32
C ALA A 43 -8.16 20.48 -26.74
N ALA A 44 -7.08 20.09 -26.05
CA ALA A 44 -5.73 20.52 -26.39
C ALA A 44 -5.26 19.97 -27.74
N THR A 45 -5.55 18.70 -28.04
CA THR A 45 -5.13 18.06 -29.30
C THR A 45 -5.80 18.65 -30.54
N THR A 46 -6.92 19.37 -30.38
CA THR A 46 -7.53 20.10 -31.52
C THR A 46 -6.76 21.36 -31.94
N GLY A 47 -5.81 21.82 -31.12
CA GLY A 47 -5.03 23.03 -31.37
C GLY A 47 -3.64 22.82 -32.00
N ASP A 48 -3.26 21.58 -32.33
CA ASP A 48 -1.97 21.21 -32.95
C ASP A 48 -0.72 21.82 -32.27
N TYR A 49 -0.74 21.88 -30.93
CA TYR A 49 0.37 22.45 -30.16
C TYR A 49 1.65 21.60 -30.28
N LYS A 50 2.79 22.28 -30.38
CA LYS A 50 4.12 21.65 -30.41
C LYS A 50 4.89 21.90 -29.12
N LEU A 51 5.54 20.87 -28.62
CA LEU A 51 6.48 20.91 -27.52
C LEU A 51 7.81 21.56 -27.96
N ALA A 52 8.66 21.90 -26.99
CA ALA A 52 9.94 22.57 -27.24
C ALA A 52 10.92 21.76 -28.11
N ASP A 53 10.79 20.44 -28.12
CA ASP A 53 11.59 19.50 -28.93
C ASP A 53 11.03 19.29 -30.36
N GLY A 54 9.93 19.98 -30.70
CA GLY A 54 9.26 19.86 -31.99
C GLY A 54 8.25 18.71 -32.07
N SER A 55 8.13 17.89 -31.03
CA SER A 55 7.09 16.86 -30.95
C SER A 55 5.71 17.48 -30.68
N THR A 56 4.64 16.80 -31.07
CA THR A 56 3.27 17.30 -30.85
C THR A 56 2.82 17.02 -29.42
N PHE A 57 2.34 18.05 -28.72
CA PHE A 57 1.66 17.87 -27.44
C PHE A 57 0.35 17.12 -27.68
N GLY A 58 0.14 16.02 -26.97
CA GLY A 58 -1.07 15.24 -27.16
C GLY A 58 -1.11 13.95 -26.35
N TRP A 59 -1.84 12.96 -26.88
CA TRP A 59 -2.07 11.69 -26.20
C TRP A 59 -0.80 10.92 -25.83
N GLY A 60 0.30 11.09 -26.58
CA GLY A 60 1.61 10.53 -26.21
C GLY A 60 2.13 11.11 -24.89
N THR A 61 2.04 12.44 -24.73
CA THR A 61 2.44 13.13 -23.49
C THR A 61 1.51 12.77 -22.32
N ALA A 62 0.19 12.64 -22.56
CA ALA A 62 -0.75 12.14 -21.55
C ALA A 62 -0.42 10.71 -21.12
N ALA A 63 -0.13 9.81 -22.08
CA ALA A 63 0.24 8.44 -21.79
C ALA A 63 1.53 8.38 -20.96
N LEU A 64 2.53 9.19 -21.30
CA LEU A 64 3.75 9.31 -20.50
C LEU A 64 3.44 9.75 -19.06
N ALA A 65 2.70 10.85 -18.88
CA ALA A 65 2.33 11.33 -17.54
C ALA A 65 1.54 10.28 -16.73
N TYR A 66 0.61 9.57 -17.38
CA TYR A 66 -0.14 8.48 -16.78
C TYR A 66 0.76 7.31 -16.35
N THR A 67 1.68 6.89 -17.23
CA THR A 67 2.63 5.80 -16.93
C THR A 67 3.65 6.18 -15.87
N LEU A 68 4.06 7.45 -15.79
CA LEU A 68 4.90 7.95 -14.71
C LEU A 68 4.15 7.86 -13.37
N GLY A 69 2.89 8.28 -13.33
CA GLY A 69 2.04 8.13 -12.14
C GLY A 69 1.87 6.67 -11.71
N MET A 70 1.63 5.78 -12.67
CA MET A 70 1.55 4.34 -12.40
C MET A 70 2.88 3.74 -11.94
N ARG A 71 4.00 4.11 -12.57
CA ARG A 71 5.33 3.66 -12.20
C ARG A 71 5.64 4.07 -10.76
N HIS A 72 5.33 5.31 -10.42
CA HIS A 72 5.62 5.86 -9.11
C HIS A 72 4.77 5.24 -7.99
N ALA A 73 3.54 4.80 -8.29
CA ALA A 73 2.75 3.97 -7.38
C ALA A 73 3.45 2.66 -6.98
N PHE A 74 4.34 2.14 -7.83
CA PHE A 74 5.11 0.94 -7.55
C PHE A 74 6.40 1.18 -6.78
N ASP A 75 6.70 2.42 -6.40
CA ASP A 75 7.92 2.69 -5.64
C ASP A 75 7.86 2.01 -4.27
N ALA A 76 9.04 1.57 -3.85
CA ALA A 76 9.20 0.68 -2.72
C ALA A 76 8.68 1.28 -1.40
N ASP A 77 8.82 2.59 -1.25
CA ASP A 77 8.38 3.39 -0.12
C ASP A 77 6.85 3.55 -0.09
N HIS A 78 6.21 3.75 -1.24
CA HIS A 78 4.75 3.85 -1.39
C HIS A 78 4.05 2.56 -0.99
N ILE A 79 4.44 1.45 -1.62
CA ILE A 79 3.93 0.10 -1.29
C ILE A 79 4.15 -0.16 0.19
N SER A 80 5.35 0.09 0.70
CA SER A 80 5.69 -0.15 2.11
C SER A 80 4.84 0.68 3.06
N ALA A 81 4.62 1.96 2.78
CA ALA A 81 3.84 2.87 3.62
C ALA A 81 2.35 2.52 3.63
N ILE A 82 1.78 2.22 2.45
CA ILE A 82 0.37 1.85 2.28
C ILE A 82 0.10 0.50 2.97
N ASP A 83 0.93 -0.50 2.71
CA ASP A 83 0.79 -1.83 3.30
C ASP A 83 0.91 -1.77 4.82
N ASN A 84 1.99 -1.19 5.34
CA ASN A 84 2.23 -1.19 6.77
C ASN A 84 1.17 -0.37 7.52
N THR A 85 0.70 0.74 6.95
CA THR A 85 -0.39 1.49 7.57
C THR A 85 -1.71 0.71 7.54
N THR A 86 -2.02 0.06 6.41
CA THR A 86 -3.19 -0.82 6.28
C THR A 86 -3.16 -1.93 7.33
N ARG A 87 -2.01 -2.59 7.50
CA ARG A 87 -1.76 -3.64 8.50
C ARG A 87 -2.00 -3.12 9.92
N LYS A 88 -1.41 -1.99 10.27
CA LYS A 88 -1.58 -1.35 11.58
C LYS A 88 -3.05 -1.05 11.87
N LEU A 89 -3.76 -0.43 10.93
CA LEU A 89 -5.16 -0.06 11.11
C LEU A 89 -6.09 -1.28 11.20
N MET A 90 -5.78 -2.37 10.49
CA MET A 90 -6.49 -3.64 10.65
C MET A 90 -6.22 -4.30 12.00
N ALA A 91 -4.99 -4.20 12.52
CA ALA A 91 -4.67 -4.65 13.88
C ALA A 91 -5.44 -3.85 14.95
N ASP A 92 -5.76 -2.58 14.67
CA ASP A 92 -6.67 -1.76 15.48
C ASP A 92 -8.17 -2.11 15.28
N GLY A 93 -8.49 -3.16 14.52
CA GLY A 93 -9.86 -3.63 14.29
C GLY A 93 -10.62 -2.87 13.20
N GLN A 94 -9.94 -2.06 12.38
CA GLN A 94 -10.57 -1.30 11.30
C GLN A 94 -10.52 -2.03 9.95
N ARG A 95 -11.32 -1.56 8.98
CA ARG A 95 -11.26 -1.97 7.57
C ARG A 95 -10.86 -0.78 6.68
N PRO A 96 -9.56 -0.44 6.64
CA PRO A 96 -9.07 0.81 6.08
C PRO A 96 -8.95 0.74 4.54
N LEU A 97 -10.07 0.84 3.82
CA LEU A 97 -10.11 0.72 2.35
C LEU A 97 -9.44 1.88 1.58
N GLY A 98 -9.22 3.03 2.23
CA GLY A 98 -8.79 4.27 1.55
C GLY A 98 -7.35 4.70 1.81
N VAL A 99 -6.50 3.85 2.40
CA VAL A 99 -5.11 4.22 2.77
C VAL A 99 -4.33 4.70 1.55
N GLY A 100 -4.25 3.88 0.51
CA GLY A 100 -3.54 4.25 -0.73
C GLY A 100 -4.21 5.37 -1.52
N PHE A 101 -5.55 5.45 -1.51
CA PHE A 101 -6.28 6.57 -2.13
C PHE A 101 -5.86 7.92 -1.54
N PHE A 102 -5.89 8.07 -0.21
CA PHE A 102 -5.52 9.33 0.41
C PHE A 102 -4.03 9.61 0.29
N PHE A 103 -3.18 8.59 0.38
CA PHE A 103 -1.74 8.71 0.19
C PHE A 103 -1.40 9.28 -1.20
N SER A 104 -1.85 8.62 -2.27
CA SER A 104 -1.64 9.05 -3.66
C SER A 104 -2.17 10.44 -3.95
N LEU A 105 -3.35 10.82 -3.41
CA LEU A 105 -3.90 12.16 -3.58
C LEU A 105 -3.05 13.23 -2.90
N GLY A 106 -2.52 12.93 -1.70
CA GLY A 106 -1.58 13.79 -1.01
C GLY A 106 -0.33 14.01 -1.86
N HIS A 107 0.29 12.93 -2.32
CA HIS A 107 1.48 12.98 -3.16
C HIS A 107 1.23 13.75 -4.46
N SER A 108 0.18 13.38 -5.19
CA SER A 108 -0.20 13.99 -6.47
C SER A 108 -0.54 15.47 -6.35
N SER A 109 -0.94 15.94 -5.17
CA SER A 109 -1.18 17.36 -4.93
C SER A 109 0.10 18.20 -4.98
N VAL A 110 1.24 17.65 -4.56
CA VAL A 110 2.54 18.33 -4.70
C VAL A 110 2.91 18.43 -6.17
N VAL A 111 2.80 17.32 -6.90
CA VAL A 111 3.08 17.24 -8.35
C VAL A 111 2.18 18.21 -9.13
N ALA A 112 0.88 18.22 -8.84
CA ALA A 112 -0.07 19.14 -9.46
C ALA A 112 0.22 20.61 -9.12
N GLY A 113 0.53 20.90 -7.85
CA GLY A 113 0.93 22.24 -7.42
C GLY A 113 2.17 22.74 -8.15
N LEU A 114 3.18 21.89 -8.27
CA LEU A 114 4.41 22.21 -9.01
C LEU A 114 4.12 22.45 -10.50
N ALA A 115 3.34 21.58 -11.14
CA ALA A 115 2.94 21.75 -12.54
C ALA A 115 2.25 23.10 -12.79
N ILE A 116 1.35 23.51 -11.88
CA ILE A 116 0.66 24.80 -11.94
C ILE A 116 1.66 25.96 -11.76
N ILE A 117 2.56 25.88 -10.78
CA ILE A 117 3.59 26.89 -10.53
C ILE A 117 4.48 27.08 -11.77
N LEU A 118 4.91 25.99 -12.40
CA LEU A 118 5.76 26.03 -13.60
C LEU A 118 5.02 26.56 -14.82
N ASN A 119 3.73 26.25 -14.95
CA ASN A 119 2.89 26.78 -16.00
C ASN A 119 2.80 28.31 -15.97
N PHE A 120 2.73 28.93 -14.78
CA PHE A 120 2.73 30.39 -14.66
C PHE A 120 4.12 31.03 -14.85
N GLY A 121 5.11 30.26 -15.31
CA GLY A 121 6.38 30.79 -15.76
C GLY A 121 7.21 31.38 -14.62
N ILE A 122 7.12 30.83 -13.41
CA ILE A 122 8.04 31.19 -12.34
C ILE A 122 9.42 30.63 -12.71
N VAL A 123 10.16 31.37 -13.53
CA VAL A 123 11.47 31.01 -14.10
C VAL A 123 12.44 30.61 -13.00
N ALA A 124 12.35 31.24 -11.83
CA ALA A 124 13.15 30.88 -10.65
C ALA A 124 12.94 29.43 -10.20
N VAL A 125 11.70 28.94 -10.19
CA VAL A 125 11.38 27.55 -9.80
C VAL A 125 11.81 26.58 -10.90
N GLY A 126 11.57 26.93 -12.17
CA GLY A 126 12.01 26.14 -13.31
C GLY A 126 13.54 26.00 -13.40
N ALA A 127 14.29 27.06 -13.05
CA ALA A 127 15.74 27.03 -12.99
C ALA A 127 16.25 26.15 -11.83
N GLN A 128 15.61 26.23 -10.66
CA GLN A 128 15.97 25.38 -9.52
C GLN A 128 15.68 23.90 -9.79
N LEU A 129 14.62 23.55 -10.53
CA LEU A 129 14.32 22.16 -10.92
C LEU A 129 15.30 21.57 -11.92
N LYS A 130 15.92 22.39 -12.77
CA LYS A 130 16.89 21.92 -13.77
C LYS A 130 18.30 21.76 -13.20
N ASP A 131 18.59 22.46 -12.11
CA ASP A 131 19.87 22.42 -11.43
C ASP A 131 19.80 21.43 -10.28
N GLU A 132 20.40 20.25 -10.47
CA GLU A 132 20.48 19.19 -9.46
C GLU A 132 21.21 19.64 -8.18
N ASN A 133 22.01 20.71 -8.25
CA ASN A 133 22.69 21.29 -7.09
C ASN A 133 21.92 22.44 -6.44
N SER A 134 20.68 22.70 -6.87
CA SER A 134 19.90 23.80 -6.31
C SER A 134 19.52 23.56 -4.85
N SER A 135 19.39 24.66 -4.10
CA SER A 135 18.92 24.62 -2.72
C SER A 135 17.55 23.94 -2.59
N LEU A 136 16.69 24.10 -3.60
CA LEU A 136 15.35 23.55 -3.58
C LEU A 136 15.39 22.03 -3.78
N HIS A 137 16.19 21.51 -4.72
CA HIS A 137 16.46 20.07 -4.85
C HIS A 137 17.01 19.49 -3.54
N HIS A 138 17.99 20.17 -2.94
CA HIS A 138 18.65 19.69 -1.72
C HIS A 138 17.68 19.58 -0.54
N TYR A 139 16.98 20.66 -0.17
CA TYR A 139 16.13 20.66 1.02
C TYR A 139 14.87 19.81 0.86
N THR A 140 14.26 19.79 -0.32
CA THR A 140 13.04 19.00 -0.56
C THR A 140 13.36 17.51 -0.66
N GLY A 141 14.44 17.14 -1.34
CA GLY A 141 14.96 15.77 -1.35
C GLY A 141 15.32 15.30 0.05
N LEU A 142 16.04 16.12 0.82
CA LEU A 142 16.39 15.80 2.20
C LEU A 142 15.15 15.59 3.08
N ILE A 143 14.20 16.52 3.05
CA ILE A 143 12.99 16.44 3.87
C ILE A 143 12.14 15.23 3.45
N GLY A 144 11.90 15.05 2.15
CA GLY A 144 11.08 13.96 1.61
C GLY A 144 11.63 12.58 2.00
N VAL A 145 12.91 12.32 1.69
CA VAL A 145 13.56 11.03 1.96
C VAL A 145 13.71 10.80 3.48
N THR A 146 14.03 11.83 4.26
CA THR A 146 14.13 11.70 5.73
C THR A 146 12.77 11.38 6.35
N VAL A 147 11.71 12.09 5.94
CA VAL A 147 10.36 11.85 6.44
C VAL A 147 9.87 10.46 6.03
N SER A 148 10.12 10.04 4.78
CA SER A 148 9.81 8.70 4.30
C SER A 148 10.51 7.64 5.14
N GLY A 149 11.84 7.71 5.25
CA GLY A 149 12.64 6.71 5.95
C GLY A 149 12.29 6.61 7.43
N LEU A 150 12.11 7.74 8.11
CA LEU A 150 11.67 7.75 9.50
C LEU A 150 10.26 7.16 9.67
N PHE A 151 9.35 7.49 8.75
CA PHE A 151 7.99 6.97 8.77
C PHE A 151 7.96 5.45 8.57
N LEU A 152 8.66 4.95 7.55
CA LEU A 152 8.76 3.53 7.24
C LEU A 152 9.35 2.74 8.41
N MET A 153 10.44 3.23 9.00
CA MET A 153 11.04 2.61 10.18
C MET A 153 10.05 2.58 11.36
N LEU A 154 9.33 3.68 11.60
CA LEU A 154 8.37 3.76 12.69
C LEU A 154 7.20 2.79 12.51
N ILE A 155 6.57 2.77 11.33
CA ILE A 155 5.42 1.90 11.08
C ILE A 155 5.84 0.42 11.03
N ALA A 156 7.04 0.12 10.53
CA ALA A 156 7.57 -1.23 10.53
C ALA A 156 7.82 -1.74 11.94
N ILE A 157 8.39 -0.92 12.84
CA ILE A 157 8.55 -1.27 14.27
C ILE A 157 7.19 -1.53 14.93
N LEU A 158 6.19 -0.69 14.67
CA LEU A 158 4.84 -0.89 15.20
C LEU A 158 4.23 -2.22 14.75
N ASN A 159 4.32 -2.53 13.45
CA ASN A 159 3.83 -3.79 12.91
C ASN A 159 4.65 -5.00 13.36
N LEU A 160 5.95 -4.85 13.57
CA LEU A 160 6.82 -5.89 14.14
C LEU A 160 6.38 -6.28 15.54
N ILE A 161 6.07 -5.29 16.40
CA ILE A 161 5.56 -5.53 17.76
C ILE A 161 4.25 -6.33 17.70
N VAL A 162 3.33 -5.95 16.82
CA VAL A 162 2.06 -6.66 16.62
C VAL A 162 2.31 -8.09 16.12
N MET A 163 3.21 -8.26 15.15
CA MET A 163 3.56 -9.57 14.60
C MET A 163 4.15 -10.50 15.68
N VAL A 164 5.08 -10.00 16.50
CA VAL A 164 5.67 -10.78 17.61
C VAL A 164 4.60 -11.18 18.62
N SER A 165 3.64 -10.30 18.92
CA SER A 165 2.50 -10.63 19.78
C SER A 165 1.68 -11.79 19.22
N ILE A 166 1.30 -11.71 17.93
CA ILE A 166 0.56 -12.77 17.23
C ILE A 166 1.35 -14.10 17.23
N LEU A 167 2.66 -14.05 16.99
CA LEU A 167 3.52 -15.24 17.00
C LEU A 167 3.59 -15.90 18.38
N LYS A 168 3.71 -15.11 19.45
CA LYS A 168 3.71 -15.65 20.82
C LYS A 168 2.40 -16.37 21.14
N VAL A 169 1.27 -15.77 20.76
CA VAL A 169 -0.06 -16.38 20.93
C VAL A 169 -0.16 -17.67 20.13
N PHE A 170 0.30 -17.65 18.88
CA PHE A 170 0.29 -18.83 18.01
C PHE A 170 1.15 -19.98 18.57
N VAL A 171 2.32 -19.69 19.13
CA VAL A 171 3.17 -20.71 19.78
C VAL A 171 2.49 -21.30 21.02
N LYS A 172 1.88 -20.46 21.88
CA LYS A 172 1.13 -20.92 23.05
C LYS A 172 -0.07 -21.81 22.67
N MET A 173 -0.81 -21.42 21.61
CA MET A 173 -1.87 -22.26 21.03
C MET A 173 -1.36 -23.65 20.63
N ARG A 174 -0.18 -23.72 20.00
CA ARG A 174 0.40 -24.99 19.55
C ARG A 174 0.86 -25.88 20.69
N GLN A 175 1.18 -25.31 21.85
CA GLN A 175 1.60 -26.03 23.05
C GLN A 175 0.41 -26.51 23.91
N GLY A 176 -0.83 -26.29 23.48
CA GLY A 176 -2.04 -26.73 24.20
C GLY A 176 -2.39 -25.89 25.44
N ALA A 177 -1.61 -24.84 25.73
CA ALA A 177 -1.88 -23.89 26.80
C ALA A 177 -2.75 -22.74 26.27
N TYR A 178 -4.03 -23.02 26.02
CA TYR A 178 -5.00 -22.00 25.63
C TYR A 178 -5.70 -21.45 26.86
N SER A 179 -5.34 -20.24 27.27
CA SER A 179 -6.03 -19.46 28.30
C SER A 179 -6.48 -18.15 27.69
N GLU A 180 -7.78 -18.04 27.42
CA GLU A 180 -8.42 -16.83 26.87
C GLU A 180 -8.14 -15.61 27.76
N ALA A 181 -8.09 -15.83 29.07
CA ALA A 181 -7.80 -14.81 30.08
C ALA A 181 -6.32 -14.34 30.09
N GLU A 182 -5.37 -15.21 29.74
CA GLU A 182 -3.95 -14.83 29.65
C GLU A 182 -3.62 -14.13 28.33
N LEU A 183 -4.40 -14.43 27.28
CA LEU A 183 -4.36 -13.76 25.98
C LEU A 183 -4.89 -12.34 26.07
N GLU A 184 -6.03 -12.12 26.72
CA GLU A 184 -6.61 -10.78 26.90
C GLU A 184 -5.68 -9.91 27.77
N LYS A 185 -5.06 -10.50 28.80
CA LYS A 185 -4.03 -9.85 29.62
C LYS A 185 -2.72 -9.59 28.86
N HIS A 186 -2.33 -10.41 27.88
CA HIS A 186 -1.17 -10.17 26.99
C HIS A 186 -1.47 -9.18 25.85
N LEU A 187 -2.72 -9.12 25.37
CA LEU A 187 -3.20 -8.17 24.38
C LEU A 187 -3.48 -6.78 24.98
N ASP A 188 -3.81 -6.72 26.28
CA ASP A 188 -3.90 -5.48 27.06
C ASP A 188 -2.56 -5.04 27.63
N SER A 189 -1.65 -5.98 27.92
CA SER A 189 -0.22 -5.65 28.14
C SER A 189 0.52 -5.42 26.81
N ARG A 190 -0.07 -4.53 26.00
CA ARG A 190 0.62 -3.69 25.01
C ARG A 190 1.70 -2.89 25.74
N GLY A 191 2.79 -3.57 26.09
CA GLY A 191 3.73 -3.19 27.13
C GLY A 191 4.47 -1.88 26.85
N PHE A 192 5.51 -1.62 27.65
CA PHE A 192 6.41 -0.47 27.60
C PHE A 192 6.51 0.26 26.23
N PHE A 193 6.67 -0.47 25.13
CA PHE A 193 6.69 0.07 23.76
C PHE A 193 5.41 0.80 23.33
N MET A 194 4.19 0.32 23.63
CA MET A 194 2.96 1.06 23.30
C MET A 194 2.70 2.23 24.25
N ARG A 195 3.37 2.32 25.40
CA ARG A 195 3.39 3.55 26.21
C ARG A 195 4.21 4.65 25.54
N PHE A 196 5.31 4.28 24.88
CA PHE A 196 6.19 5.23 24.17
C PHE A 196 5.68 5.53 22.74
N PHE A 197 5.33 4.51 21.97
CA PHE A 197 4.89 4.63 20.57
C PHE A 197 3.37 4.77 20.41
N GLY A 198 2.56 4.49 21.44
CA GLY A 198 1.10 4.61 21.38
C GLY A 198 0.59 5.99 21.00
N PRO A 199 1.14 7.11 21.54
CA PRO A 199 0.77 8.45 21.10
C PRO A 199 1.03 8.68 19.61
N ILE A 200 2.12 8.13 19.07
CA ILE A 200 2.48 8.26 17.64
C ILE A 200 1.60 7.35 16.80
N ALA A 201 1.34 6.11 17.23
CA ALA A 201 0.43 5.19 16.58
C ALA A 201 -1.01 5.73 16.52
N LYS A 202 -1.45 6.51 17.53
CA LYS A 202 -2.74 7.22 17.51
C LYS A 202 -2.78 8.38 16.51
N ARG A 203 -1.62 8.89 16.06
CA ARG A 203 -1.60 9.94 15.03
C ARG A 203 -2.11 9.42 13.71
N ILE A 204 -1.85 8.17 13.32
CA ILE A 204 -2.37 7.55 12.09
C ILE A 204 -3.38 6.46 12.44
N ASP A 205 -4.58 6.90 12.83
CA ASP A 205 -5.70 6.06 13.23
C ASP A 205 -6.84 6.01 12.19
N LYS A 206 -6.72 6.77 11.08
CA LYS A 206 -7.72 6.84 10.01
C LYS A 206 -7.04 6.94 8.65
N SER A 207 -7.64 6.32 7.62
CA SER A 207 -7.10 6.31 6.26
C SER A 207 -6.88 7.71 5.68
N TRP A 208 -7.72 8.70 5.99
CA TRP A 208 -7.58 10.06 5.46
C TRP A 208 -6.28 10.75 5.90
N LYS A 209 -5.71 10.36 7.05
CA LYS A 209 -4.46 10.91 7.55
C LYS A 209 -3.25 10.50 6.71
N MET A 210 -3.43 9.61 5.75
CA MET A 210 -2.43 9.35 4.72
C MET A 210 -2.28 10.48 3.72
N TYR A 211 -3.27 11.38 3.59
CA TYR A 211 -3.15 12.55 2.70
C TYR A 211 -2.01 13.50 3.09
N PRO A 212 -1.92 14.01 4.34
CA PRO A 212 -0.78 14.84 4.74
C PRO A 212 0.55 14.08 4.70
N LEU A 213 0.54 12.76 4.92
CA LEU A 213 1.75 11.95 4.77
C LEU A 213 2.18 11.85 3.29
N GLY A 214 1.23 11.60 2.40
CA GLY A 214 1.46 11.60 0.95
C GLY A 214 1.99 12.94 0.45
N LEU A 215 1.51 14.06 0.99
CA LEU A 215 2.10 15.38 0.71
C LEU A 215 3.58 15.43 1.09
N LEU A 216 3.96 14.90 2.27
CA LEU A 216 5.35 14.90 2.72
C LEU A 216 6.24 13.99 1.87
N PHE A 217 5.71 12.83 1.45
CA PHE A 217 6.40 11.93 0.51
C PHE A 217 6.53 12.57 -0.88
N GLY A 218 5.51 13.30 -1.33
CA GLY A 218 5.51 14.04 -2.59
C GLY A 218 6.46 15.23 -2.63
N LEU A 219 7.04 15.64 -1.48
CA LEU A 219 8.17 16.57 -1.47
C LEU A 219 9.47 15.91 -1.92
N GLY A 220 9.53 14.57 -1.97
CA GLY A 220 10.60 13.82 -2.61
C GLY A 220 10.73 14.28 -4.06
N PHE A 221 11.89 14.86 -4.37
CA PHE A 221 11.98 15.76 -5.51
C PHE A 221 12.09 15.02 -6.87
N ASP A 222 12.41 13.74 -6.88
CA ASP A 222 12.60 12.95 -8.10
C ASP A 222 11.33 12.92 -8.97
N THR A 223 10.18 12.64 -8.39
CA THR A 223 8.88 12.58 -9.10
C THR A 223 8.38 13.94 -9.52
N ALA A 224 8.50 14.91 -8.61
CA ALA A 224 8.14 16.30 -8.88
C ALA A 224 8.98 16.86 -10.04
N THR A 225 10.23 16.44 -10.16
CA THR A 225 11.14 16.79 -11.25
C THR A 225 10.79 16.08 -12.55
N GLU A 226 10.51 14.78 -12.56
CA GLU A 226 10.11 14.05 -13.77
C GLU A 226 8.87 14.69 -14.44
N VAL A 227 7.81 14.95 -13.66
CA VAL A 227 6.58 15.58 -14.18
C VAL A 227 6.78 17.08 -14.41
N GLY A 228 7.55 17.76 -13.56
CA GLY A 228 7.88 19.18 -13.72
C GLY A 228 8.67 19.45 -14.99
N LEU A 229 9.61 18.58 -15.36
CA LEU A 229 10.37 18.66 -16.61
C LEU A 229 9.49 18.37 -17.82
N LEU A 230 8.56 17.40 -17.73
CA LEU A 230 7.56 17.15 -18.77
C LEU A 230 6.67 18.39 -18.98
N VAL A 231 6.29 19.07 -17.91
CA VAL A 231 5.53 20.33 -17.96
C VAL A 231 6.39 21.46 -18.55
N LEU A 232 7.66 21.61 -18.16
CA LEU A 232 8.57 22.62 -18.70
C LEU A 232 8.84 22.43 -20.19
N ALA A 233 8.95 21.18 -20.65
CA ALA A 233 9.08 20.86 -22.06
C ALA A 233 7.86 21.33 -22.87
N GLY A 234 6.67 21.35 -22.26
CA GLY A 234 5.45 21.89 -22.87
C GLY A 234 5.20 23.38 -22.65
N SER A 235 5.55 23.93 -21.48
CA SER A 235 5.29 25.34 -21.16
C SER A 235 6.34 26.31 -21.71
N SER A 236 7.37 25.78 -22.39
CA SER A 236 8.37 26.59 -23.08
C SER A 236 7.68 27.64 -23.93
N VAL A 237 7.95 28.93 -23.67
CA VAL A 237 7.28 30.13 -24.20
C VAL A 237 7.03 30.14 -25.72
N ILE A 238 7.76 29.30 -26.46
CA ILE A 238 7.67 29.10 -27.91
C ILE A 238 6.42 28.27 -28.32
N ALA A 239 5.89 27.42 -27.42
CA ALA A 239 4.85 26.42 -27.71
C ALA A 239 3.40 26.96 -27.69
N GLY A 240 3.15 28.11 -27.06
CA GLY A 240 1.81 28.72 -26.98
C GLY A 240 0.73 27.85 -26.28
N LEU A 241 1.15 26.84 -25.52
CA LEU A 241 0.24 25.90 -24.86
C LEU A 241 -0.64 26.61 -23.82
N PRO A 242 -1.97 26.46 -23.87
CA PRO A 242 -2.85 27.07 -22.89
C PRO A 242 -2.72 26.37 -21.54
N TRP A 243 -2.84 27.14 -20.45
CA TRP A 243 -2.65 26.64 -19.08
C TRP A 243 -3.52 25.42 -18.73
N TRP A 244 -4.75 25.38 -19.27
CA TRP A 244 -5.68 24.28 -19.05
C TRP A 244 -5.23 22.98 -19.73
N ALA A 245 -4.47 23.05 -20.83
CA ALA A 245 -3.89 21.88 -21.49
C ALA A 245 -2.78 21.27 -20.63
N ILE A 246 -1.98 22.13 -19.98
CA ILE A 246 -0.90 21.68 -19.09
C ILE A 246 -1.46 20.97 -17.85
N ILE A 247 -2.60 21.40 -17.32
CA ILE A 247 -3.30 20.73 -16.20
C ILE A 247 -3.73 19.30 -16.53
N SER A 248 -3.89 18.93 -17.80
CA SER A 248 -4.21 17.55 -18.16
C SER A 248 -3.14 16.55 -17.67
N LEU A 249 -1.86 16.93 -17.68
CA LEU A 249 -0.73 16.06 -17.33
C LEU A 249 -0.75 15.63 -15.85
N PRO A 250 -0.82 16.55 -14.86
CA PRO A 250 -0.92 16.16 -13.45
C PRO A 250 -2.23 15.42 -13.14
N LEU A 251 -3.32 15.62 -13.90
CA LEU A 251 -4.54 14.83 -13.74
C LEU A 251 -4.36 13.37 -14.19
N PHE A 252 -3.66 13.14 -15.31
CA PHE A 252 -3.30 11.79 -15.73
C PHE A 252 -2.33 11.12 -14.75
N PHE A 253 -1.30 11.85 -14.30
CA PHE A 253 -0.40 11.36 -13.27
C PHE A 253 -1.16 10.94 -12.01
N ALA A 254 -2.00 11.83 -11.47
CA ALA A 254 -2.81 11.55 -10.29
C ALA A 254 -3.79 10.39 -10.51
N GLY A 255 -4.39 10.31 -11.70
CA GLY A 255 -5.29 9.22 -12.08
C GLY A 255 -4.59 7.86 -12.06
N GLY A 256 -3.41 7.76 -12.66
CA GLY A 256 -2.62 6.52 -12.71
C GLY A 256 -2.13 6.09 -11.35
N MET A 257 -1.57 7.02 -10.59
CA MET A 257 -1.06 6.78 -9.24
C MET A 257 -2.19 6.38 -8.28
N SER A 258 -3.27 7.17 -8.22
CA SER A 258 -4.40 6.89 -7.32
C SER A 258 -5.12 5.60 -7.66
N LEU A 259 -5.16 5.19 -8.93
CA LEU A 259 -5.72 3.90 -9.30
C LEU A 259 -4.93 2.75 -8.67
N LEU A 260 -3.62 2.72 -8.87
CA LEU A 260 -2.78 1.62 -8.40
C LEU A 260 -2.63 1.60 -6.87
N ASP A 261 -2.41 2.75 -6.23
CA ASP A 261 -2.32 2.83 -4.77
C ASP A 261 -3.65 2.44 -4.09
N THR A 262 -4.79 2.83 -4.69
CA THR A 262 -6.10 2.41 -4.18
C THR A 262 -6.31 0.91 -4.36
N ILE A 263 -5.88 0.33 -5.48
CA ILE A 263 -5.90 -1.12 -5.69
C ILE A 263 -5.02 -1.81 -4.65
N ASP A 264 -3.80 -1.34 -4.41
CA ASP A 264 -2.88 -1.92 -3.42
C ASP A 264 -3.52 -1.94 -2.01
N GLY A 265 -3.93 -0.78 -1.51
CA GLY A 265 -4.55 -0.66 -0.19
C GLY A 265 -5.87 -1.44 -0.07
N SER A 266 -6.70 -1.48 -1.12
CA SER A 266 -7.98 -2.21 -1.08
C SER A 266 -7.81 -3.72 -1.27
N PHE A 267 -6.92 -4.17 -2.17
CA PHE A 267 -6.57 -5.57 -2.38
C PHE A 267 -6.07 -6.19 -1.09
N MET A 268 -5.26 -5.48 -0.33
CA MET A 268 -4.82 -5.94 0.99
C MET A 268 -6.00 -6.21 1.92
N ASN A 269 -7.00 -5.32 1.97
CA ASN A 269 -8.22 -5.57 2.77
C ASN A 269 -8.99 -6.83 2.28
N PHE A 270 -9.07 -7.09 0.97
CA PHE A 270 -9.76 -8.26 0.41
C PHE A 270 -8.99 -9.57 0.58
N ALA A 271 -7.68 -9.56 0.34
CA ALA A 271 -6.79 -10.70 0.52
C ALA A 271 -6.79 -11.14 1.99
N TYR A 272 -6.88 -10.17 2.91
CA TYR A 272 -7.18 -10.42 4.30
C TYR A 272 -8.54 -11.07 4.51
N GLY A 273 -9.62 -10.49 3.95
CA GLY A 273 -10.99 -11.02 4.02
C GLY A 273 -11.10 -12.47 3.57
N TRP A 274 -10.41 -12.85 2.49
CA TRP A 274 -10.41 -14.21 1.94
C TRP A 274 -9.80 -15.25 2.91
N ALA A 275 -8.83 -14.85 3.72
CA ALA A 275 -8.20 -15.71 4.72
C ALA A 275 -9.12 -16.06 5.91
N PHE A 276 -10.31 -15.44 6.04
CA PHE A 276 -11.27 -15.71 7.13
C PHE A 276 -12.13 -16.96 6.94
N SER A 277 -11.88 -17.77 5.91
CA SER A 277 -12.60 -19.03 5.71
C SER A 277 -12.18 -20.14 6.69
N LYS A 278 -10.95 -20.10 7.26
CA LYS A 278 -10.47 -21.02 8.32
C LYS A 278 -9.47 -20.35 9.29
N PRO A 279 -9.61 -20.49 10.63
CA PRO A 279 -8.79 -19.78 11.63
C PRO A 279 -7.26 -19.98 11.47
N VAL A 280 -6.82 -21.18 11.12
CA VAL A 280 -5.39 -21.52 10.98
C VAL A 280 -4.78 -20.93 9.70
N ARG A 281 -5.54 -20.92 8.60
CA ARG A 281 -5.13 -20.31 7.32
C ARG A 281 -4.87 -18.81 7.51
N LYS A 282 -5.73 -18.15 8.29
CA LYS A 282 -5.64 -16.73 8.64
C LYS A 282 -4.33 -16.40 9.35
N VAL A 283 -3.92 -17.19 10.34
CA VAL A 283 -2.71 -16.87 11.13
C VAL A 283 -1.44 -16.98 10.30
N TYR A 284 -1.27 -18.06 9.52
CA TYR A 284 -0.10 -18.23 8.64
C TYR A 284 -0.01 -17.15 7.57
N TYR A 285 -1.12 -16.88 6.87
CA TYR A 285 -1.17 -15.85 5.84
C TYR A 285 -0.86 -14.46 6.41
N ASN A 286 -1.40 -14.16 7.59
CA ASN A 286 -1.12 -12.90 8.26
C ASN A 286 0.33 -12.79 8.70
N ILE A 287 0.94 -13.85 9.25
CA ILE A 287 2.35 -13.84 9.65
C ILE A 287 3.25 -13.62 8.44
N VAL A 288 3.09 -14.40 7.36
CA VAL A 288 3.98 -14.33 6.19
C VAL A 288 3.94 -12.95 5.56
N ILE A 289 2.75 -12.40 5.32
CA ILE A 289 2.67 -11.11 4.64
C ILE A 289 3.02 -9.96 5.57
N THR A 290 2.69 -10.04 6.87
CA THR A 290 3.16 -9.03 7.82
C THR A 290 4.68 -9.06 7.91
N ALA A 291 5.31 -10.25 7.93
CA ALA A 291 6.76 -10.36 7.95
C ALA A 291 7.40 -9.78 6.69
N LEU A 292 6.82 -10.07 5.52
CA LEU A 292 7.28 -9.51 4.25
C LEU A 292 7.15 -7.97 4.24
N SER A 293 5.97 -7.45 4.58
CA SER A 293 5.69 -6.01 4.62
C SER A 293 6.56 -5.25 5.63
N VAL A 294 6.76 -5.81 6.83
CA VAL A 294 7.66 -5.23 7.85
C VAL A 294 9.12 -5.30 7.38
N GLY A 295 9.54 -6.43 6.81
CA GLY A 295 10.90 -6.62 6.32
C GLY A 295 11.24 -5.63 5.19
N THR A 296 10.33 -5.47 4.23
CA THR A 296 10.49 -4.49 3.14
C THR A 296 10.55 -3.07 3.69
N ALA A 297 9.62 -2.66 4.57
CA ALA A 297 9.62 -1.31 5.13
C ALA A 297 10.86 -1.01 5.98
N MET A 298 11.36 -1.98 6.75
CA MET A 298 12.62 -1.82 7.48
C MET A 298 13.80 -1.69 6.52
N PHE A 299 13.85 -2.50 5.46
CA PHE A 299 14.93 -2.46 4.48
C PHE A 299 14.95 -1.11 3.74
N ILE A 300 13.81 -0.69 3.21
CA ILE A 300 13.68 0.57 2.47
C ILE A 300 13.90 1.78 3.37
N GLY A 301 13.27 1.81 4.55
CA GLY A 301 13.46 2.92 5.49
C GLY A 301 14.91 3.02 5.99
N ALA A 302 15.60 1.90 6.22
CA ALA A 302 17.02 1.93 6.58
C ALA A 302 17.91 2.38 5.40
N LEU A 303 17.56 1.99 4.18
CA LEU A 303 18.28 2.40 2.97
C LEU A 303 18.14 3.91 2.72
N GLU A 304 16.93 4.45 2.77
CA GLU A 304 16.66 5.89 2.64
C GLU A 304 17.41 6.72 3.69
N LEU A 305 17.35 6.31 4.96
CA LEU A 305 18.11 6.99 6.02
C LEU A 305 19.62 6.87 5.82
N SER A 306 20.11 5.73 5.31
CA SER A 306 21.53 5.56 5.01
C SER A 306 21.98 6.47 3.85
N GLN A 307 21.16 6.63 2.82
CA GLN A 307 21.41 7.53 1.70
C GLN A 307 21.46 9.00 2.17
N VAL A 308 20.50 9.41 3.00
CA VAL A 308 20.50 10.75 3.61
C VAL A 308 21.75 11.00 4.45
N ILE A 309 22.11 10.06 5.33
CA ILE A 309 23.29 10.19 6.19
C ILE A 309 24.57 10.24 5.35
N SER A 310 24.68 9.39 4.33
CA SER A 310 25.84 9.38 3.42
C SER A 310 26.00 10.70 2.68
N GLN A 311 24.91 11.24 2.12
CA GLN A 311 24.94 12.51 1.40
C GLN A 311 25.25 13.70 2.30
N GLN A 312 24.70 13.74 3.52
CA GLN A 312 24.89 14.86 4.45
C GLN A 312 26.26 14.89 5.13
N LEU A 313 26.87 13.72 5.34
CA LEU A 313 28.18 13.59 5.98
C LEU A 313 29.31 13.30 4.97
N GLU A 314 29.01 13.35 3.67
CA GLU A 314 29.93 13.04 2.57
C GLU A 314 30.65 11.68 2.76
N LEU A 315 29.93 10.70 3.29
CA LEU A 315 30.49 9.39 3.61
C LEU A 315 30.68 8.58 2.33
N THR A 316 31.90 8.10 2.13
CA THR A 316 32.31 7.31 0.97
C THR A 316 32.80 5.93 1.39
N GLY A 317 32.80 4.98 0.45
CA GLY A 317 33.30 3.63 0.65
C GLY A 317 32.21 2.56 0.73
N GLY A 318 32.65 1.29 0.78
CA GLY A 318 31.85 0.09 0.46
C GLY A 318 30.35 0.10 0.79
N TYR A 319 29.96 0.24 2.06
CA TYR A 319 28.54 0.23 2.46
C TYR A 319 27.75 1.44 1.92
N TRP A 320 28.33 2.64 2.00
CA TRP A 320 27.68 3.88 1.60
C TRP A 320 27.51 3.94 0.08
N ASP A 321 28.54 3.56 -0.66
CA ASP A 321 28.49 3.50 -2.12
C ASP A 321 27.47 2.45 -2.59
N TRP A 322 27.40 1.30 -1.91
CA TRP A 322 26.37 0.28 -2.19
C TRP A 322 24.95 0.82 -1.93
N ALA A 323 24.72 1.50 -0.81
CA ALA A 323 23.43 2.06 -0.45
C ALA A 323 22.98 3.15 -1.46
N ASN A 324 23.90 4.04 -1.85
CA ASN A 324 23.63 5.11 -2.81
C ASN A 324 23.38 4.60 -4.24
N ASN A 325 23.94 3.44 -4.59
CA ASN A 325 23.76 2.87 -5.92
C ASN A 325 22.43 2.10 -6.09
N ILE A 326 21.68 1.87 -5.01
CA ILE A 326 20.35 1.25 -5.09
C ILE A 326 19.32 2.32 -5.48
N ASN A 327 18.77 2.18 -6.68
CA ASN A 327 17.65 2.98 -7.16
C ASN A 327 16.32 2.44 -6.58
N LEU A 328 15.67 3.23 -5.72
CA LEU A 328 14.42 2.86 -5.04
C LEU A 328 13.27 2.58 -6.02
N ASN A 329 13.18 3.32 -7.12
CA ASN A 329 12.14 3.15 -8.14
C ASN A 329 12.29 1.78 -8.82
N SER A 330 13.53 1.30 -9.01
CA SER A 330 13.80 -0.04 -9.54
C SER A 330 13.59 -1.13 -8.48
N ALA A 331 13.87 -0.83 -7.21
CA ALA A 331 13.61 -1.73 -6.09
C ALA A 331 12.11 -2.04 -5.94
N GLY A 332 11.22 -1.09 -6.27
CA GLY A 332 9.77 -1.27 -6.30
C GLY A 332 9.32 -2.48 -7.11
N TYR A 333 9.80 -2.61 -8.37
CA TYR A 333 9.48 -3.76 -9.22
C TYR A 333 9.96 -5.10 -8.63
N ILE A 334 11.14 -5.10 -8.00
CA ILE A 334 11.70 -6.28 -7.35
C ILE A 334 10.84 -6.69 -6.16
N ILE A 335 10.35 -5.72 -5.40
CA ILE A 335 9.45 -5.95 -4.27
C ILE A 335 8.14 -6.56 -4.76
N VAL A 336 7.47 -5.94 -5.74
CA VAL A 336 6.22 -6.49 -6.31
C VAL A 336 6.41 -7.90 -6.83
N ALA A 337 7.50 -8.15 -7.57
CA ALA A 337 7.84 -9.49 -8.05
C ALA A 337 8.07 -10.48 -6.88
N THR A 338 8.76 -10.05 -5.83
CA THR A 338 8.98 -10.86 -4.62
C THR A 338 7.66 -11.18 -3.91
N PHE A 339 6.77 -10.20 -3.75
CA PHE A 339 5.43 -10.42 -3.21
C PHE A 339 4.65 -11.43 -4.05
N ALA A 340 4.64 -11.28 -5.38
CA ALA A 340 3.99 -12.22 -6.29
C ALA A 340 4.55 -13.64 -6.18
N VAL A 341 5.88 -13.79 -6.16
CA VAL A 341 6.55 -15.09 -6.02
C VAL A 341 6.24 -15.73 -4.66
N VAL A 342 6.36 -14.99 -3.57
CA VAL A 342 6.02 -15.47 -2.21
C VAL A 342 4.55 -15.90 -2.16
N TRP A 343 3.66 -15.18 -2.84
CA TRP A 343 2.24 -15.50 -2.90
C TRP A 343 1.97 -16.78 -3.69
N ILE A 344 2.60 -16.94 -4.85
CA ILE A 344 2.53 -18.17 -5.66
C ILE A 344 3.05 -19.37 -4.85
N ILE A 345 4.19 -19.22 -4.17
CA ILE A 345 4.75 -20.26 -3.32
C ILE A 345 3.80 -20.58 -2.16
N ALA A 346 3.23 -19.58 -1.49
CA ALA A 346 2.30 -19.79 -0.39
C ALA A 346 1.04 -20.56 -0.86
N LEU A 347 0.50 -20.22 -2.04
CA LEU A 347 -0.63 -20.93 -2.64
C LEU A 347 -0.24 -22.35 -3.08
N ALA A 348 0.96 -22.54 -3.63
CA ALA A 348 1.46 -23.86 -4.02
C ALA A 348 1.67 -24.76 -2.79
N VAL A 349 2.34 -24.26 -1.75
CA VAL A 349 2.52 -24.95 -0.47
C VAL A 349 1.17 -25.28 0.16
N TRP A 350 0.19 -24.39 0.06
CA TRP A 350 -1.17 -24.67 0.52
C TRP A 350 -1.82 -25.82 -0.26
N ARG A 351 -1.80 -25.74 -1.60
CA ARG A 351 -2.46 -26.71 -2.49
C ARG A 351 -1.82 -28.10 -2.42
N TYR A 352 -0.48 -28.16 -2.38
CA TYR A 352 0.27 -29.41 -2.45
C TYR A 352 0.66 -29.96 -1.07
N GLY A 353 0.82 -29.09 -0.06
CA GLY A 353 1.23 -29.51 1.28
C GLY A 353 0.14 -30.18 2.13
N LYS A 354 -1.10 -30.26 1.63
CA LYS A 354 -2.28 -30.80 2.35
C LYS A 354 -2.36 -30.31 3.81
N ILE A 355 -1.97 -29.05 4.02
CA ILE A 355 -1.96 -28.42 5.36
C ILE A 355 -3.38 -28.44 5.93
N GLU A 356 -4.37 -28.33 5.06
CA GLU A 356 -5.79 -28.38 5.40
C GLU A 356 -6.18 -29.69 6.10
N ASP A 357 -5.78 -30.85 5.58
CA ASP A 357 -6.12 -32.15 6.17
C ASP A 357 -5.36 -32.37 7.49
N ARG A 358 -4.03 -32.13 7.49
CA ARG A 358 -3.17 -32.38 8.66
C ARG A 358 -3.56 -31.59 9.90
N TRP A 359 -4.06 -30.37 9.72
CA TRP A 359 -4.40 -29.48 10.83
C TRP A 359 -5.87 -29.54 11.23
N HIS A 360 -6.79 -29.83 10.29
CA HIS A 360 -8.18 -30.11 10.67
C HIS A 360 -8.22 -31.34 11.58
N ASP A 361 -7.44 -32.37 11.25
CA ASP A 361 -7.33 -33.59 12.06
C ASP A 361 -6.67 -33.32 13.42
N ALA A 362 -5.59 -32.53 13.46
CA ALA A 362 -4.91 -32.21 14.72
C ALA A 362 -5.73 -31.28 15.64
N ALA A 363 -6.40 -30.27 15.08
CA ALA A 363 -7.27 -29.37 15.84
C ALA A 363 -8.49 -30.11 16.35
N HIS A 364 -9.13 -30.93 15.51
CA HIS A 364 -10.27 -31.75 15.90
C HIS A 364 -9.90 -32.79 16.96
N ALA A 365 -8.74 -33.45 16.82
CA ALA A 365 -8.22 -34.38 17.83
C ALA A 365 -7.96 -33.68 19.17
N ALA A 366 -7.37 -32.47 19.16
CA ALA A 366 -7.16 -31.69 20.37
C ALA A 366 -8.47 -31.22 21.02
N GLN A 367 -9.49 -30.90 20.21
CA GLN A 367 -10.82 -30.50 20.67
C GLN A 367 -11.57 -31.65 21.34
N VAL A 368 -11.54 -32.83 20.71
CA VAL A 368 -12.11 -34.07 21.24
C VAL A 368 -11.39 -34.50 22.52
N ALA A 369 -10.06 -34.37 22.57
CA ALA A 369 -9.27 -34.66 23.77
C ALA A 369 -9.61 -33.74 24.97
N ARG A 370 -10.14 -32.53 24.73
CA ARG A 370 -10.62 -31.60 25.76
C ARG A 370 -12.09 -31.81 26.14
N GLY A 371 -12.79 -32.76 25.51
CA GLY A 371 -14.21 -33.02 25.78
C GLY A 371 -15.17 -31.95 25.26
N GLU A 372 -14.70 -31.06 24.38
CA GLU A 372 -15.53 -30.02 23.75
C GLU A 372 -16.49 -30.68 22.73
N GLN A 373 -17.81 -30.52 22.91
CA GLN A 373 -18.78 -30.91 21.88
C GLN A 373 -18.66 -29.96 20.68
N THR A 374 -18.52 -30.54 19.49
CA THR A 374 -18.47 -29.80 18.23
C THR A 374 -19.86 -29.34 17.84
N ASP A 375 -20.36 -28.29 18.49
CA ASP A 375 -21.57 -27.61 18.02
C ASP A 375 -21.20 -26.67 16.87
N HIS A 376 -21.32 -27.19 15.65
CA HIS A 376 -21.10 -26.42 14.43
C HIS A 376 -22.07 -25.24 14.29
N ALA A 377 -23.19 -25.19 15.03
CA ALA A 377 -24.15 -24.08 15.00
C ALA A 377 -23.69 -22.87 15.84
N ALA A 378 -22.98 -23.09 16.96
CA ALA A 378 -22.52 -22.03 17.86
C ALA A 378 -21.41 -21.15 17.25
N ALA A 379 -20.71 -21.63 16.22
CA ALA A 379 -19.67 -20.88 15.48
C ALA A 379 -20.23 -19.83 14.49
N GLY A 380 -21.53 -19.54 14.53
CA GLY A 380 -22.19 -18.60 13.60
C GLY A 380 -22.43 -19.17 12.20
N ILE A 381 -22.43 -20.50 12.07
CA ILE A 381 -22.69 -21.21 10.82
C ILE A 381 -24.16 -21.62 10.80
N THR A 382 -25.02 -20.79 10.21
CA THR A 382 -26.36 -21.24 9.83
C THR A 382 -26.22 -22.19 8.65
N LEU A 383 -26.44 -23.48 8.88
CA LEU A 383 -26.66 -24.44 7.80
C LEU A 383 -27.89 -23.98 7.01
N GLY A 384 -27.73 -23.78 5.69
CA GLY A 384 -28.85 -23.43 4.82
C GLY A 384 -29.94 -24.51 4.85
N GLU A 385 -31.18 -24.13 4.51
CA GLU A 385 -32.33 -25.04 4.50
C GLU A 385 -32.04 -26.33 3.74
N ILE A 386 -32.23 -27.46 4.43
CA ILE A 386 -32.14 -28.80 3.86
C ILE A 386 -33.34 -28.97 2.93
N ARG A 387 -33.13 -28.91 1.61
CA ARG A 387 -34.20 -29.02 0.61
C ARG A 387 -34.54 -30.44 0.20
N ASP A 388 -33.66 -31.40 0.45
CA ASP A 388 -33.88 -32.80 0.11
C ASP A 388 -33.72 -33.67 1.36
N GLY A 389 -34.84 -34.28 1.78
CA GLY A 389 -34.84 -35.29 2.84
C GLY A 389 -34.04 -36.52 2.41
N PHE A 390 -33.29 -37.08 3.34
CA PHE A 390 -32.49 -38.29 3.17
C PHE A 390 -33.31 -39.39 2.45
N LYS A 391 -32.92 -39.75 1.23
CA LYS A 391 -33.34 -41.02 0.62
C LYS A 391 -32.32 -42.08 1.01
N VAL A 392 -32.79 -43.12 1.69
CA VAL A 392 -32.04 -44.34 1.95
C VAL A 392 -32.44 -45.30 0.83
N ASP A 393 -31.47 -45.71 0.01
CA ASP A 393 -31.59 -46.91 -0.83
C ASP A 393 -31.19 -48.14 -0.01
#